data_AF-A0A3D3DQM7-F1
#
_entry.id   AF-A0A3D3DQM7-F1
#
_cell.length_a   1.000
_cell.length_b   1.000
_cell.length_c   1.000
_cell.angle_alpha   90.00
_cell.angle_beta   90.00
_cell.angle_gamma   90.00
#
_symmetry.space_group_name_H-M   'P 1'
#
loop_
_entity.id
_entity.type
_entity.pdbx_description
1 polymer ?
#
loop_
_entity_poly.entity_id
_entity_poly.type
_entity_poly.pdbx_seq_one_letter_code
_entity_poly.pdbx_strand_id
1 'polypeptide(L)'
;LETLTRPGQAAVTLSGGALILVLLYLGALPFSPSETKMGTIDAARFWPFIIFVLPSAGIAQLMWIYGAGSLGVMLASFHMNAVPFYVMVILLVLSMGDWEWLRVAGVAVVILGVLISQIPSGPNKAQTQS
;
A
#
# COMPACT_ATOMS: atom_id res chain seq x y z
N LEU A 1 -6.69 1.63 18.98
CA LEU A 1 -6.04 2.67 18.14
C LEU A 1 -6.69 4.04 18.31
N GLU A 2 -8.01 4.12 18.47
CA GLU A 2 -8.76 5.39 18.51
C GLU A 2 -8.36 6.36 19.63
N THR A 3 -7.74 5.87 20.70
CA THR A 3 -7.22 6.68 21.82
C THR A 3 -5.82 7.26 21.59
N LEU A 4 -5.13 6.86 20.52
CA LEU A 4 -3.78 7.33 20.20
C LEU A 4 -3.82 8.53 19.24
N THR A 5 -2.81 9.40 19.36
CA THR A 5 -2.58 10.46 18.36
C THR A 5 -2.26 9.84 16.99
N ARG A 6 -2.52 10.56 15.89
CA ARG A 6 -2.26 10.06 14.53
C ARG A 6 -0.79 9.63 14.31
N PRO A 7 0.22 10.36 14.82
CA PRO A 7 1.61 9.87 14.83
C PRO A 7 1.80 8.59 15.66
N GLY A 8 1.12 8.46 16.80
CA GLY A 8 1.14 7.23 17.60
C GLY A 8 0.54 6.03 16.86
N GLN A 9 -0.57 6.22 16.15
CA GLN A 9 -1.14 5.19 15.27
C GLN A 9 -0.17 4.81 14.15
N ALA A 10 0.46 5.79 13.50
CA ALA A 10 1.46 5.53 12.46
C ALA A 10 2.66 4.72 12.99
N ALA A 11 3.18 5.09 14.17
CA ALA A 11 4.28 4.38 14.82
C ALA A 11 3.91 2.93 15.16
N VAL A 12 2.71 2.70 15.71
CA VAL A 12 2.23 1.35 16.02
C VAL A 12 2.07 0.49 14.75
N THR A 13 1.54 1.05 13.66
CA THR A 13 1.41 0.32 12.39
C THR A 13 2.77 -0.04 11.80
N LEU A 14 3.70 0.90 11.75
CA LEU A 14 5.03 0.66 11.17
C LEU A 14 5.85 -0.32 12.01
N SER A 15 5.85 -0.17 13.34
CA SER A 15 6.55 -1.10 14.24
C SER A 15 5.94 -2.50 14.23
N GLY A 16 4.61 -2.61 14.24
CA GLY A 16 3.92 -3.89 14.13
C GLY A 16 4.17 -4.58 12.78
N GLY A 17 4.11 -3.84 11.68
CA GLY A 17 4.44 -4.35 10.34
C GLY A 17 5.89 -4.82 10.25
N ALA A 18 6.84 -4.03 10.77
CA ALA A 18 8.24 -4.41 10.83
C ALA A 18 8.45 -5.69 11.64
N LEU A 19 7.82 -5.82 12.81
CA LEU A 19 7.89 -7.03 13.63
C LEU A 19 7.38 -8.26 12.87
N ILE A 20 6.21 -8.17 12.24
CA ILE A 20 5.63 -9.27 11.46
C ILE A 20 6.56 -9.66 10.30
N LEU A 21 7.10 -8.68 9.56
CA LEU A 21 8.03 -8.94 8.46
C LEU A 21 9.30 -9.64 8.94
N VAL A 22 9.86 -9.23 10.09
CA VAL A 22 11.02 -9.91 10.70
C VAL A 22 10.66 -11.35 11.07
N LEU A 23 9.52 -11.60 11.71
CA LEU A 23 9.08 -12.94 12.08
C LEU A 23 8.89 -13.85 10.84
N LEU A 24 8.24 -13.33 9.80
CA LEU A 24 8.06 -14.05 8.54
C LEU A 24 9.40 -14.35 7.87
N TYR A 25 10.31 -13.38 7.85
CA TYR A 25 11.65 -13.56 7.30
C TYR A 25 12.41 -14.65 8.04
N LEU A 26 12.41 -14.64 9.38
CA LEU A 26 13.04 -15.68 10.20
C LEU A 26 12.41 -17.06 9.94
N GLY A 27 11.08 -17.13 9.80
CA GLY A 27 10.38 -18.36 9.46
C GLY A 27 10.64 -18.86 8.03
N ALA A 28 10.99 -17.96 7.11
CA ALA A 28 11.32 -18.29 5.73
C ALA A 28 12.79 -18.72 5.52
N LEU A 29 13.69 -18.44 6.48
CA LEU A 29 15.11 -18.81 6.39
C LEU A 29 15.35 -20.29 6.03
N PRO A 30 14.64 -21.29 6.60
CA PRO A 30 14.84 -22.70 6.26
C PRO A 30 14.45 -23.06 4.82
N PHE A 31 13.64 -22.22 4.18
CA PHE A 31 13.10 -22.42 2.82
C PHE A 31 13.80 -21.53 1.78
N SER A 32 14.79 -20.73 2.19
CA SER A 32 15.46 -19.80 1.28
C SER A 32 16.27 -20.58 0.23
N PRO A 33 16.07 -20.32 -1.08
CA PRO A 33 16.91 -20.90 -2.13
C PRO A 33 18.39 -20.56 -1.90
N SER A 34 19.28 -21.49 -2.28
CA SER A 34 20.73 -21.29 -2.23
C SER A 34 21.24 -20.18 -3.15
N GLU A 35 20.39 -19.69 -4.07
CA GLU A 35 20.69 -18.57 -4.96
C GLU A 35 20.39 -17.20 -4.36
N THR A 36 19.77 -17.14 -3.18
CA THR A 36 19.49 -15.89 -2.47
C THR A 36 20.81 -15.29 -1.95
N LYS A 37 21.52 -14.57 -2.80
CA LYS A 37 22.73 -13.82 -2.42
C LYS A 37 22.31 -12.51 -1.76
N MET A 38 22.64 -12.34 -0.48
CA MET A 38 22.59 -11.03 0.14
C MET A 38 23.61 -10.12 -0.54
N GLY A 39 23.13 -9.07 -1.21
CA GLY A 39 23.99 -8.03 -1.77
C GLY A 39 24.72 -7.28 -0.65
N THR A 40 25.93 -6.82 -0.92
CA THR A 40 26.69 -5.98 0.02
C THR A 40 25.96 -4.65 0.24
N ILE A 41 25.84 -4.26 1.52
CA ILE A 41 25.38 -2.92 1.89
C ILE A 41 26.53 -1.96 1.60
N ASP A 42 26.36 -1.17 0.54
CA ASP A 42 27.26 -0.08 0.17
C ASP A 42 26.55 1.27 0.39
N ALA A 43 27.32 2.35 0.54
CA ALA A 43 26.84 3.70 0.78
C ALA A 43 25.79 4.14 -0.27
N ALA A 44 25.94 3.72 -1.52
CA ALA A 44 24.99 4.00 -2.60
C ALA A 44 23.58 3.40 -2.37
N ARG A 45 23.47 2.32 -1.59
CA ARG A 45 22.20 1.66 -1.25
C ARG A 45 21.69 2.07 0.13
N PHE A 46 22.61 2.39 1.03
CA PHE A 46 22.30 2.77 2.40
C PHE A 46 21.48 4.08 2.46
N TRP A 47 21.91 5.13 1.77
CA TRP A 47 21.22 6.43 1.84
C TRP A 47 19.79 6.40 1.30
N PRO A 48 19.51 5.86 0.09
CA PRO A 48 18.14 5.73 -0.39
C PRO A 48 17.26 4.88 0.53
N PHE A 49 17.82 3.81 1.12
CA PHE A 49 17.10 2.96 2.06
C PHE A 49 16.68 3.73 3.32
N ILE A 50 17.58 4.51 3.91
CA ILE A 50 17.27 5.33 5.09
C ILE A 50 16.20 6.38 4.79
N ILE A 51 16.28 7.06 3.63
CA ILE A 51 15.27 8.03 3.20
C ILE A 51 13.91 7.35 2.99
N PHE A 52 13.91 6.15 2.42
CA PHE A 52 12.69 5.38 2.20
C PHE A 52 12.04 4.95 3.53
N VAL A 53 12.81 4.37 4.45
CA VAL A 53 12.27 3.76 5.68
C VAL A 53 11.89 4.80 6.73
N LEU A 54 12.62 5.92 6.85
CA LEU A 54 12.37 6.88 7.92
C LEU A 54 11.39 7.99 7.51
N PRO A 55 11.79 9.02 6.74
CA PRO A 55 10.88 10.12 6.44
C PRO A 55 9.78 9.69 5.46
N SER A 56 10.10 8.92 4.41
CA SER A 56 9.11 8.57 3.39
C SER A 56 8.00 7.67 3.96
N ALA A 57 8.34 6.55 4.60
CA ALA A 57 7.35 5.65 5.19
C ALA A 57 6.54 6.34 6.31
N GLY A 58 7.18 7.15 7.15
CA GLY A 58 6.49 7.91 8.21
C GLY A 58 5.47 8.90 7.64
N ILE A 59 5.86 9.70 6.64
CA ILE A 59 4.97 10.68 6.00
C ILE A 59 3.84 9.96 5.25
N ALA A 60 4.15 8.92 4.49
CA ALA A 60 3.15 8.12 3.77
C ALA A 60 2.14 7.50 4.74
N GLN A 61 2.59 6.98 5.88
CA GLN A 61 1.71 6.39 6.89
C GLN A 61 0.78 7.44 7.52
N LEU A 62 1.29 8.64 7.78
CA LEU A 62 0.44 9.75 8.23
C LEU A 62 -0.60 10.07 7.15
N MET A 63 -0.18 10.37 5.92
CA MET A 63 -1.10 10.67 4.81
C MET A 63 -2.16 9.58 4.62
N TRP A 64 -1.79 8.30 4.79
CA TRP A 64 -2.72 7.18 4.76
C TRP A 64 -3.79 7.27 5.87
N ILE A 65 -3.40 7.49 7.12
CA ILE A 65 -4.36 7.60 8.25
C ILE A 65 -5.30 8.78 8.04
N TYR A 66 -4.77 9.92 7.60
CA TYR A 66 -5.58 11.10 7.29
C TYR A 66 -6.55 10.83 6.13
N GLY A 67 -6.05 10.29 5.02
CA GLY A 67 -6.83 10.02 3.81
C GLY A 67 -7.89 8.94 4.01
N ALA A 68 -7.54 7.82 4.65
CA ALA A 68 -8.48 6.76 4.95
C ALA A 68 -9.58 7.22 5.94
N GLY A 69 -9.22 8.10 6.89
CA GLY A 69 -10.19 8.68 7.83
C GLY A 69 -11.15 9.69 7.20
N SER A 70 -10.74 10.42 6.15
CA SER A 70 -11.57 11.44 5.50
C SER A 70 -12.34 10.93 4.28
N LEU A 71 -11.70 10.12 3.43
CA LEU A 71 -12.25 9.60 2.18
C LEU A 71 -12.89 8.22 2.33
N GLY A 72 -12.69 7.58 3.47
CA GLY A 72 -13.03 6.18 3.71
C GLY A 72 -11.93 5.22 3.26
N VAL A 73 -11.83 4.10 3.97
CA VAL A 73 -10.79 3.07 3.75
C VAL A 73 -10.87 2.48 2.33
N MET A 74 -12.07 2.37 1.76
CA MET A 74 -12.28 1.81 0.42
C MET A 74 -11.61 2.65 -0.67
N LEU A 75 -11.84 3.97 -0.69
CA LEU A 75 -11.26 4.86 -1.70
C LEU A 75 -9.74 5.03 -1.50
N ALA A 76 -9.29 5.12 -0.25
CA ALA A 76 -7.86 5.13 0.06
C ALA A 76 -7.16 3.85 -0.44
N SER A 77 -7.79 2.68 -0.22
CA SER A 77 -7.27 1.39 -0.70
C SER A 77 -7.26 1.28 -2.22
N PHE A 78 -8.27 1.82 -2.90
CA PHE A 78 -8.27 1.94 -4.36
C PHE A 78 -7.05 2.72 -4.86
N HIS A 79 -6.78 3.90 -4.28
CA HIS A 79 -5.65 4.73 -4.65
C HIS A 79 -4.31 4.01 -4.49
N MET A 80 -4.09 3.33 -3.35
CA MET A 80 -2.86 2.55 -3.11
C MET A 80 -2.62 1.47 -4.16
N ASN A 81 -3.67 0.79 -4.58
CA ASN A 81 -3.58 -0.25 -5.61
C ASN A 81 -3.38 0.33 -7.02
N ALA A 82 -3.79 1.58 -7.24
CA ALA A 82 -3.53 2.30 -8.49
C ALA A 82 -2.11 2.88 -8.58
N VAL A 83 -1.35 2.94 -7.47
CA VAL A 83 0.04 3.47 -7.42
C VAL A 83 0.94 2.91 -8.51
N PRO A 84 1.08 1.58 -8.68
CA PRO A 84 2.01 1.02 -9.65
C PRO A 84 1.68 1.43 -11.09
N PHE A 85 0.41 1.70 -11.39
CA PHE A 85 -0.05 2.12 -12.71
C PHE A 85 0.27 3.59 -13.00
N TYR A 86 -0.10 4.52 -12.12
CA TYR A 86 0.22 5.92 -12.42
C TYR A 86 1.73 6.19 -12.30
N VAL A 87 2.46 5.47 -11.45
CA VAL A 87 3.93 5.52 -11.45
C VAL A 87 4.49 4.99 -12.78
N MET A 88 3.96 3.90 -13.33
CA MET A 88 4.33 3.42 -14.67
C MET A 88 4.10 4.49 -15.74
N VAL A 89 2.93 5.16 -15.73
CA VAL A 89 2.63 6.24 -16.69
C VAL A 89 3.59 7.42 -16.53
N ILE A 90 3.89 7.85 -15.31
CA ILE A 90 4.84 8.94 -15.04
C ILE A 90 6.23 8.56 -15.58
N LEU A 91 6.71 7.36 -15.30
CA LEU A 91 8.02 6.89 -15.79
C LEU A 91 8.05 6.77 -17.31
N LEU A 92 6.97 6.33 -17.94
CA LEU A 92 6.85 6.28 -19.40
C LEU A 92 6.94 7.67 -20.03
N VAL A 93 6.20 8.65 -19.48
CA VAL A 93 6.23 10.05 -19.94
C VAL A 93 7.62 10.67 -19.77
N LEU A 94 8.32 10.33 -18.69
CA LEU A 94 9.69 10.77 -18.44
C LEU A 94 10.75 9.97 -19.23
N SER A 95 10.33 8.98 -20.03
CA SER A 95 11.24 8.07 -20.76
C SER A 95 12.20 7.30 -19.84
N MET A 96 11.76 7.01 -18.60
CA MET A 96 12.51 6.31 -17.56
C MET A 96 12.01 4.88 -17.30
N GLY A 97 10.98 4.42 -18.01
CA GLY A 97 10.42 3.09 -17.82
C GLY A 97 9.55 2.63 -18.98
N ASP A 98 9.26 1.34 -18.98
CA ASP A 98 8.50 0.66 -20.03
C ASP A 98 7.02 0.47 -19.67
N TRP A 99 6.21 0.20 -20.69
CA TRP A 99 4.82 -0.18 -20.53
C TRP A 99 4.70 -1.64 -20.09
N GLU A 100 3.98 -1.89 -18.99
CA GLU A 100 3.80 -3.23 -18.43
C GLU A 100 2.32 -3.63 -18.39
N TRP A 101 1.91 -4.54 -19.28
CA TRP A 101 0.53 -5.02 -19.40
C TRP A 101 -0.01 -5.65 -18.11
N LEU A 102 0.85 -6.28 -17.31
CA LEU A 102 0.45 -6.89 -16.05
C LEU A 102 -0.01 -5.84 -15.02
N ARG A 103 0.63 -4.65 -14.98
CA ARG A 103 0.18 -3.56 -14.10
C ARG A 103 -1.18 -3.02 -14.52
N VAL A 104 -1.42 -2.94 -15.83
CA VAL A 104 -2.73 -2.54 -16.39
C VAL A 104 -3.80 -3.53 -15.98
N ALA A 105 -3.54 -4.84 -16.13
CA ALA A 105 -4.46 -5.89 -15.70
C ALA A 105 -4.71 -5.83 -14.18
N GLY A 106 -3.67 -5.60 -13.38
CA GLY A 106 -3.79 -5.43 -11.93
C GLY A 106 -4.75 -4.30 -11.54
N VAL A 107 -4.61 -3.13 -12.17
CA VAL A 107 -5.54 -2.01 -11.94
C VAL A 107 -6.95 -2.30 -12.41
N ALA A 108 -7.13 -2.99 -13.54
CA ALA A 108 -8.45 -3.39 -14.00
C ALA A 108 -9.17 -4.28 -12.96
N VAL A 109 -8.46 -5.24 -12.34
CA VAL A 109 -9.00 -6.09 -11.27
C VAL A 109 -9.41 -5.27 -10.05
N VAL A 110 -8.60 -4.29 -9.64
CA VAL A 110 -8.88 -3.44 -8.47
C VAL A 110 -10.10 -2.55 -8.72
N ILE A 111 -10.21 -1.94 -9.92
CA ILE A 111 -11.38 -1.15 -10.33
C ILE A 111 -12.64 -2.01 -10.25
N LEU A 112 -12.60 -3.23 -10.80
CA LEU A 112 -13.72 -4.16 -10.76
C LEU A 112 -14.10 -4.51 -9.32
N GLY A 113 -13.13 -4.79 -8.45
CA GLY A 113 -13.36 -5.05 -7.03
C GLY A 113 -14.08 -3.91 -6.33
N VAL A 114 -13.68 -2.66 -6.59
CA VAL A 114 -14.33 -1.47 -6.04
C VAL A 114 -15.76 -1.33 -6.56
N LEU A 115 -15.98 -1.47 -7.87
CA LEU A 115 -17.31 -1.37 -8.46
C LEU A 115 -18.29 -2.40 -7.87
N ILE A 116 -17.86 -3.66 -7.74
CA ILE A 116 -18.66 -4.72 -7.12
C ILE A 116 -18.99 -4.38 -5.66
N SER A 117 -18.01 -3.88 -4.90
CA SER A 117 -18.19 -3.54 -3.49
C SER A 117 -19.15 -2.37 -3.22
N GLN A 118 -19.36 -1.52 -4.22
CA GLN A 118 -20.26 -0.37 -4.14
C GLN A 118 -21.67 -0.66 -4.66
N ILE A 119 -21.94 -1.88 -5.15
CA ILE A 119 -23.30 -2.27 -5.54
C ILE A 119 -24.19 -2.20 -4.27
N PRO A 120 -25.25 -1.37 -4.27
CA PRO A 120 -26.09 -1.22 -3.11
C PRO A 120 -26.72 -2.55 -2.67
N SER A 121 -26.47 -2.95 -1.43
CA SER A 121 -27.04 -4.17 -0.85
C SER A 121 -28.48 -3.94 -0.38
N GLY A 122 -29.45 -3.99 -1.31
CA GLY A 122 -30.88 -4.21 -1.01
C GLY A 122 -31.82 -2.99 -1.12
N PRO A 123 -33.13 -3.24 -1.33
CA PRO A 123 -34.09 -2.22 -1.77
C PRO A 123 -34.47 -1.24 -0.66
N ASN A 124 -34.64 0.02 -1.05
CA ASN A 124 -35.12 1.14 -0.24
C ASN A 124 -36.54 0.84 0.28
N LYS A 125 -36.67 0.30 1.51
CA LYS A 125 -37.96 0.12 2.20
C LYS A 125 -38.40 1.44 2.84
N ALA A 126 -38.65 2.45 2.02
CA ALA A 126 -39.10 3.75 2.49
C ALA A 126 -40.32 4.26 1.71
N GLN A 127 -41.28 3.39 1.37
CA GLN A 127 -42.61 3.80 0.87
C GLN A 127 -43.68 2.75 1.21
N THR A 128 -44.00 2.55 2.49
CA THR A 128 -45.27 1.89 2.88
C THR A 128 -45.71 2.34 4.27
N GLN A 129 -45.94 3.65 4.42
CA GLN A 129 -46.82 4.21 5.45
C GLN A 129 -47.53 5.43 4.84
N SER A 130 -48.68 5.19 4.23
CA SER A 130 -49.74 6.18 4.01
C SER A 130 -51.08 5.47 3.97
#